data_AF-A0A378RN01-F1
#
_entry.id   AF-A0A378RN01-F1
#
_cell.length_a   1.000
_cell.length_b   1.000
_cell.length_c   1.000
_cell.angle_alpha   90.00
_cell.angle_beta   90.00
_cell.angle_gamma   90.00
#
_symmetry.space_group_name_H-M   'P 1'
#
loop_
_entity.id
_entity.type
_entity.pdbx_description
1 polymer ?
#
loop_
_entity_poly.entity_id
_entity_poly.type
_entity_poly.pdbx_seq_one_letter_code
_entity_poly.pdbx_strand_id
1 'polypeptide(L)' 'MENNEYFFLDFSEEVENHLLFNDYKKRKDAINEGELELFIIVNKSSKQFWINGKPQLNHAKKMTPIKFITFKDLQKWQTK' A
#
# COMPACT_ATOMS: atom_id res chain seq x y z
N MET A 1 -15.82 -26.69 11.96
CA MET A 1 -15.62 -25.34 11.41
C MET A 1 -14.77 -25.55 10.17
N GLU A 2 -15.30 -25.25 8.99
CA GLU A 2 -14.52 -25.33 7.76
C GLU A 2 -13.33 -24.38 7.89
N ASN A 3 -12.12 -24.90 7.67
CA ASN A 3 -10.91 -24.09 7.67
C ASN A 3 -11.04 -23.10 6.51
N ASN A 4 -11.12 -21.81 6.83
CA ASN A 4 -11.03 -20.79 5.79
C ASN A 4 -9.61 -20.83 5.23
N GLU A 5 -9.46 -21.46 4.07
CA GLU A 5 -8.21 -21.49 3.33
C GLU A 5 -8.12 -20.22 2.48
N TYR A 6 -7.04 -19.47 2.67
CA TYR A 6 -6.78 -18.23 1.95
C TYR A 6 -5.59 -18.46 1.02
N PHE A 7 -5.78 -18.12 -0.26
CA PHE A 7 -4.77 -18.23 -1.30
C PHE A 7 -4.49 -16.84 -1.87
N PHE A 8 -3.26 -16.61 -2.31
CA PHE A 8 -2.87 -15.40 -3.04
C PHE A 8 -2.20 -15.80 -4.35
N LEU A 9 -2.25 -14.89 -5.32
CA LEU A 9 -1.52 -14.96 -6.57
C LEU A 9 -0.67 -13.70 -6.66
N ASP A 10 0.54 -13.84 -7.20
CA ASP A 10 1.38 -12.68 -7.49
C ASP A 10 0.74 -11.82 -8.59
N PHE A 11 1.05 -10.53 -8.56
CA PHE A 11 0.63 -9.62 -9.62
C PHE A 11 1.24 -10.04 -10.96
N SER A 12 0.37 -10.27 -11.94
CA SER A 12 0.73 -10.42 -13.34
C SER A 12 -0.23 -9.63 -14.21
N GLU A 13 0.23 -9.26 -15.41
CA GLU A 13 -0.59 -8.57 -16.40
C GLU A 13 -1.84 -9.41 -16.79
N GLU A 14 -1.71 -10.73 -16.77
CA GLU A 14 -2.81 -11.67 -16.98
C GLU A 14 -3.86 -11.60 -15.85
N VAL A 15 -3.41 -11.57 -14.59
CA VAL A 15 -4.28 -11.43 -13.41
C VAL A 15 -4.99 -10.07 -13.42
N GLU A 16 -4.30 -8.98 -13.76
CA GLU A 16 -4.93 -7.66 -13.88
C GLU A 16 -5.99 -7.63 -15.00
N ASN A 17 -5.67 -8.17 -16.18
CA ASN A 17 -6.60 -8.23 -17.31
C ASN A 17 -7.85 -9.07 -17.00
N HIS A 18 -7.71 -10.18 -16.26
CA HIS A 18 -8.86 -10.97 -15.79
C HIS A 18 -9.71 -10.26 -14.73
N LEU A 19 -9.11 -9.48 -13.84
CA LEU A 19 -9.84 -8.66 -12.86
C LEU A 19 -10.58 -7.50 -13.54
N LEU A 20 -9.98 -6.92 -14.58
CA LEU A 20 -10.62 -5.92 -15.45
C LEU A 20 -11.80 -6.52 -16.23
N PHE A 21 -11.67 -7.76 -16.73
CA PHE A 21 -12.73 -8.47 -17.48
C PHE A 21 -13.97 -8.79 -16.62
N ASN A 22 -13.80 -8.89 -15.29
CA ASN A 22 -14.88 -9.17 -14.33
C ASN A 22 -15.49 -7.91 -13.68
N ASP A 23 -15.29 -6.73 -14.27
CA ASP A 23 -15.84 -5.46 -13.77
C ASP A 23 -15.44 -5.12 -12.32
N TYR A 24 -14.32 -5.66 -11.83
CA TYR A 24 -13.87 -5.45 -10.45
C TYR A 24 -13.59 -3.96 -10.15
N LYS A 25 -13.05 -3.22 -11.12
CA LYS A 25 -12.86 -1.75 -11.03
C LYS A 25 -14.17 -0.94 -11.10
N LYS A 26 -15.32 -1.57 -11.38
CA LYS A 26 -16.64 -0.91 -11.43
C LYS A 26 -17.46 -1.09 -10.14
N ARG A 27 -17.04 -1.95 -9.20
CA ARG A 27 -17.69 -2.10 -7.89
C ARG A 27 -17.03 -1.16 -6.88
N LYS A 28 -17.57 0.06 -6.75
CA LYS A 28 -17.12 1.05 -5.74
C LYS A 28 -17.20 0.49 -4.31
N ASP A 29 -18.12 -0.41 -4.07
CA ASP A 29 -18.41 -1.11 -2.81
C ASP A 29 -17.35 -2.18 -2.46
N ALA A 30 -16.48 -2.56 -3.40
CA ALA A 30 -15.35 -3.47 -3.16
C ALA A 30 -14.03 -2.73 -2.94
N ILE A 31 -13.98 -1.42 -3.18
CA ILE A 31 -12.81 -0.59 -2.93
C ILE A 31 -13.03 0.12 -1.61
N ASN A 32 -12.28 -0.27 -0.58
CA ASN A 32 -12.31 0.44 0.68
C ASN A 32 -11.78 1.87 0.44
N GLU A 33 -12.63 2.88 0.64
CA GLU A 33 -12.27 4.28 0.41
C GLU A 33 -11.04 4.71 1.23
N GLY A 34 -10.78 4.06 2.38
CA GLY A 34 -9.58 4.26 3.19
C GLY A 34 -8.27 3.79 2.56
N GLU A 35 -8.34 2.98 1.50
CA GLU A 35 -7.20 2.45 0.74
C GLU A 35 -6.96 3.20 -0.58
N LEU A 36 -7.82 4.19 -0.92
CA LEU A 36 -7.63 5.06 -2.08
C LEU A 36 -6.49 6.08 -1.88
N GLU A 37 -6.30 6.56 -0.65
CA GLU A 37 -5.18 7.45 -0.32
C GLU A 37 -3.96 6.63 0.13
N LEU A 38 -3.06 6.36 -0.81
CA LEU A 38 -1.82 5.63 -0.55
C LEU A 38 -0.67 6.58 -0.15
N PHE A 39 0.10 6.15 0.85
CA PHE A 39 1.26 6.86 1.38
C PHE A 39 2.47 5.93 1.41
N ILE A 40 3.64 6.47 1.05
CA ILE A 40 4.92 5.78 1.22
C ILE A 40 5.48 6.16 2.59
N ILE A 41 5.71 5.17 3.44
CA ILE A 41 6.38 5.33 4.72
C ILE A 41 7.78 4.73 4.60
N VAL A 42 8.82 5.51 4.91
CA VAL A 42 10.23 5.08 4.78
C VAL A 42 10.90 5.02 6.15
N ASN A 43 11.51 3.88 6.46
CA ASN A 43 12.46 3.73 7.56
C ASN A 43 13.88 3.80 7.01
N LYS A 44 14.51 4.96 7.18
CA LYS A 44 15.86 5.22 6.68
C LYS A 44 16.93 4.34 7.36
N SER A 45 16.77 4.08 8.66
CA SER A 45 17.76 3.32 9.43
C SER A 45 17.80 1.85 9.01
N SER A 46 16.63 1.24 8.80
CA SER A 46 16.54 -0.15 8.34
C SER A 46 16.56 -0.31 6.81
N LYS A 47 16.61 0.79 6.05
CA LYS A 47 16.53 0.80 4.58
C LYS A 47 15.27 0.11 4.03
N GLN A 48 14.15 0.29 4.72
CA GLN A 48 12.85 -0.30 4.35
C GLN A 48 11.83 0.77 3.97
N PHE A 49 10.86 0.38 3.15
CA PHE A 49 9.69 1.20 2.88
C PHE A 49 8.42 0.33 2.83
N TRP A 50 7.28 0.98 3.05
CA TRP A 50 5.96 0.37 2.96
C TRP A 50 5.00 1.33 2.25
N ILE A 51 4.06 0.79 1.50
CA ILE A 51 2.94 1.54 0.92
C ILE A 51 1.71 1.21 1.74
N ASN A 52 1.03 2.23 2.25
CA ASN A 52 -0.05 2.06 3.22
C ASN A 52 -1.18 3.05 2.96
N GLY A 53 -2.40 2.64 3.29
CA GLY A 53 -3.56 3.52 3.32
C GLY A 53 -3.53 4.53 4.47
N LYS A 54 -4.46 5.48 4.44
CA LYS A 54 -4.63 6.52 5.47
C LYS A 54 -4.82 5.95 6.89
N PRO A 55 -5.60 4.87 7.12
CA PRO A 55 -5.74 4.27 8.45
C PRO A 55 -4.41 3.77 9.03
N GLN A 56 -3.61 3.06 8.23
CA GLN A 56 -2.33 2.51 8.64
C GLN A 56 -1.30 3.62 8.89
N LEU A 57 -1.28 4.68 8.07
CA LEU A 57 -0.47 5.86 8.35
C LEU A 57 -0.83 6.50 9.70
N ASN A 58 -2.13 6.64 10.00
CA ASN A 58 -2.59 7.20 11.26
C ASN A 58 -2.20 6.32 12.46
N HIS A 59 -2.29 5.00 12.31
CA HIS A 59 -1.82 4.06 13.32
C HIS A 59 -0.31 4.20 13.55
N ALA A 60 0.49 4.23 12.48
CA ALA A 60 1.94 4.37 12.57
C ALA A 60 2.36 5.70 13.25
N LYS A 61 1.66 6.81 12.95
CA LYS A 61 1.86 8.12 13.60
C LYS A 61 1.61 8.12 15.12
N LYS A 62 0.75 7.21 15.62
CA LYS A 62 0.51 7.06 17.07
C LYS A 62 1.64 6.30 17.76
N MET A 63 2.30 5.39 17.05
CA MET A 63 3.37 4.57 17.60
C MET A 63 4.74 5.27 17.55
N THR A 64 4.97 6.10 16.54
CA THR A 64 6.25 6.78 16.35
C THR A 64 6.11 8.11 15.61
N PRO A 65 6.97 9.12 15.86
CA PRO A 65 6.94 10.37 15.10
C PRO A 65 7.30 10.13 13.62
N ILE A 66 6.33 10.37 12.73
CA ILE A 66 6.55 10.33 11.28
C ILE A 66 6.62 11.75 10.75
N LYS A 67 7.77 12.12 10.17
CA LYS A 67 7.97 13.42 9.51
C LYS A 67 7.57 13.32 8.05
N PHE A 68 6.83 14.31 7.56
CA PHE A 68 6.58 14.45 6.14
C PHE A 68 7.88 14.84 5.41
N ILE A 69 8.13 14.19 4.28
CA ILE A 69 9.26 14.47 3.39
C ILE A 69 8.76 14.47 1.95
N THR A 70 9.43 15.20 1.07
CA THR A 70 9.11 15.19 -0.36
C THR A 70 9.90 14.09 -1.08
N PHE A 71 9.47 13.77 -2.32
CA PHE A 71 10.23 12.85 -3.17
C PHE A 71 11.66 13.34 -3.45
N LYS A 72 11.87 14.67 -3.58
CA LYS A 72 13.19 15.27 -3.73
C LYS A 72 14.09 15.03 -2.51
N ASP A 73 13.52 15.04 -1.30
CA ASP A 73 14.27 14.74 -0.08
C ASP A 73 14.68 13.26 -0.03
N LEU A 74 13.82 12.38 -0.54
CA LEU A 74 14.06 10.95 -0.66
C LEU A 74 15.18 10.64 -1.67
N GLN A 75 15.17 11.30 -2.84
CA GLN A 75 16.23 11.15 -3.85
C GLN A 75 17.61 11.55 -3.31
N LYS A 76 17.70 12.62 -2.50
CA LYS A 76 18.95 13.02 -1.83
C LYS A 76 19.49 11.96 -0.86
N TRP A 77 18.65 11.02 -0.40
CA TRP A 77 19.10 9.93 0.47
C TRP A 77 19.64 8.73 -0.32
N GLN A 78 19.29 8.58 -1.59
CA GLN A 78 19.80 7.51 -2.45
C GLN A 78 21.18 7.82 -3.04
N THR A 79 21.57 9.10 -3.11
CA THR A 79 22.85 9.55 -3.68
C THR A 79 24.01 9.57 -2.68
N LYS A 80 23.90 8.86 -1.56
CA LYS A 80 24.98 8.64 -0.59
C LYS A 80 25.29 7.16 -0.47
#